data_AF-A0A497SAV9-F1
#
_entry.id   AF-A0A497SAV9-F1
#
_cell.length_a   1.000
_cell.length_b   1.000
_cell.length_c   1.000
_cell.angle_alpha   90.00
_cell.angle_beta   90.00
_cell.angle_gamma   90.00
#
_symmetry.space_group_name_H-M   'P 1'
#
loop_
_entity.id
_entity.type
_entity.pdbx_description
1 polymer ?
#
loop_
_entity_poly.entity_id
_entity_poly.type
_entity_poly.pdbx_seq_one_letter_code
_entity_poly.pdbx_strand_id
1 'polypeptide(L)'
;MKKTGTANLPLHYGRTPRWLFNRMVSLASEITEILVYEYGQREFLRRISNPYWFQAFSCVLGFDWHSSGTTTTTCGALKIAVDAEKFGIKVVGGKGKTSRKTPEEIEETADLFSLSTRDVERLKYASKMAAKVDNACVQDSYQLYHHCFIFTEKGDWAVVQQGMSDRYARRYHWISENVNEFVNEPHSGICADRFERETLDMTAKESEEARKISVDLVNDGPEHISRFFSGDGQKLLLEFDREFTMPPHHPILDIDIGRDGMKILKKAYEIQPQNYEELIALKGMGPKRIRALALISELVYGAEPSWRDPAKFSFAHGGKDGHPFPVNKRIYDKSIETLRDAIEKAKIGEKEKLYAIKRLRDFISD
;
A
#
# COMPACT_ATOMS: atom_id res chain seq x y z
N MET A 1 33.34 23.96 21.01
CA MET A 1 32.43 23.04 21.72
C MET A 1 33.00 21.63 21.65
N LYS A 2 33.25 21.00 22.80
CA LYS A 2 33.68 19.58 22.89
C LYS A 2 32.57 18.71 22.32
N LYS A 3 32.89 17.80 21.39
CA LYS A 3 31.97 16.77 20.87
C LYS A 3 31.42 15.95 22.04
N THR A 4 30.19 16.23 22.47
CA THR A 4 29.45 15.44 23.45
C THR A 4 28.65 14.38 22.71
N GLY A 5 29.26 13.20 22.57
CA GLY A 5 28.58 11.96 22.19
C GLY A 5 28.12 11.87 20.73
N THR A 6 28.69 10.90 20.01
CA THR A 6 28.07 10.34 18.80
C THR A 6 27.23 9.14 19.23
N ALA A 7 25.92 9.19 19.02
CA ALA A 7 25.05 8.03 19.10
C ALA A 7 24.78 7.54 17.66
N ASN A 8 25.32 6.38 17.33
CA ASN A 8 25.05 5.74 16.05
C ASN A 8 23.68 5.06 16.12
N LEU A 9 22.78 5.35 15.17
CA LEU A 9 21.58 4.55 14.94
C LEU A 9 21.88 3.52 13.86
N PRO A 10 22.12 2.25 14.23
CA PRO A 10 22.21 1.20 13.24
C PRO A 10 20.82 0.92 12.66
N LEU A 11 20.77 0.49 11.41
CA LEU A 11 19.71 -0.42 10.98
C LEU A 11 19.70 -1.56 11.99
N HIS A 12 18.64 -1.70 12.78
CA HIS A 12 18.53 -2.82 13.71
C HIS A 12 18.29 -4.10 12.91
N TYR A 13 19.38 -4.69 12.40
CA TYR A 13 19.41 -6.05 11.91
C TYR A 13 19.22 -6.96 13.12
N GLY A 14 18.01 -7.49 13.28
CA GLY A 14 17.67 -8.34 14.41
C GLY A 14 16.23 -8.80 14.33
N ARG A 15 15.96 -10.01 14.82
CA ARG A 15 14.59 -10.46 15.07
C ARG A 15 14.14 -9.91 16.42
N THR A 16 12.88 -9.48 16.49
CA THR A 16 12.24 -9.15 17.77
C THR A 16 12.42 -10.32 18.74
N PRO A 17 12.90 -10.08 19.97
CA PRO A 17 13.04 -11.12 20.96
C PRO A 17 11.73 -11.86 21.16
N ARG A 18 11.77 -13.20 21.23
CA ARG A 18 10.56 -14.03 21.29
C ARG A 18 9.67 -13.70 22.48
N TRP A 19 10.26 -13.36 23.63
CA TRP A 19 9.50 -12.96 24.82
C TRP A 19 8.70 -11.67 24.59
N LEU A 20 9.27 -10.69 23.88
CA LEU A 20 8.59 -9.43 23.57
C LEU A 20 7.50 -9.67 22.53
N PHE A 21 7.82 -10.42 21.47
CA PHE A 21 6.86 -10.76 20.43
C PHE A 21 5.64 -11.52 20.99
N ASN A 22 5.84 -12.45 21.93
CA ASN A 22 4.72 -13.13 22.59
C ASN A 22 3.83 -12.14 23.37
N ARG A 23 4.42 -11.16 24.07
CA ARG A 23 3.66 -10.11 24.75
C ARG A 23 2.91 -9.21 23.78
N MET A 24 3.51 -8.90 22.62
CA MET A 24 2.84 -8.17 21.55
C MET A 24 1.61 -8.90 21.04
N VAL A 25 1.71 -10.21 20.82
CA VAL A 25 0.59 -11.04 20.39
C VAL A 25 -0.54 -10.98 21.42
N SER A 26 -0.21 -11.16 22.71
CA SER A 26 -1.22 -11.05 23.78
C SER A 26 -1.88 -9.68 23.79
N LEU A 27 -1.09 -8.60 23.79
CA LEU A 27 -1.64 -7.23 23.83
C LEU A 27 -2.45 -6.88 22.57
N ALA A 28 -1.99 -7.32 21.40
CA ALA A 28 -2.72 -7.14 20.15
C ALA A 28 -4.07 -7.86 20.15
N SER A 29 -4.15 -9.04 20.76
CA SER A 29 -5.40 -9.80 20.93
C SER A 29 -6.39 -9.03 21.80
N GLU A 30 -5.97 -8.58 22.98
CA GLU A 30 -6.81 -7.81 23.92
C GLU A 30 -7.32 -6.50 23.29
N ILE A 31 -6.44 -5.75 22.62
CA ILE A 31 -6.84 -4.50 21.94
C ILE A 31 -7.82 -4.80 20.81
N THR A 32 -7.58 -5.85 20.01
CA THR A 32 -8.49 -6.23 18.92
C THR A 32 -9.85 -6.63 19.46
N GLU A 33 -9.89 -7.39 20.56
CA GLU A 33 -11.12 -7.80 21.22
C GLU A 33 -11.96 -6.61 21.66
N ILE A 34 -11.36 -5.66 22.38
CA ILE A 34 -12.05 -4.44 22.81
C ILE A 34 -12.58 -3.66 21.60
N LEU A 35 -11.78 -3.52 20.55
CA LEU A 35 -12.18 -2.78 19.34
C LEU A 35 -13.35 -3.42 18.62
N VAL A 36 -13.29 -4.74 18.41
CA VAL A 36 -14.34 -5.48 17.71
C VAL A 36 -15.60 -5.54 18.56
N TYR A 37 -15.48 -5.71 19.88
CA TYR A 37 -16.63 -5.71 20.80
C TYR A 37 -17.33 -4.35 20.84
N GLU A 38 -16.58 -3.25 20.92
CA GLU A 38 -17.16 -1.91 21.07
C GLU A 38 -17.63 -1.30 19.75
N TYR A 39 -16.90 -1.53 18.66
CA TYR A 39 -17.12 -0.82 17.38
C TYR A 39 -17.33 -1.74 16.17
N GLY A 40 -17.15 -3.05 16.32
CA GLY A 40 -17.32 -4.02 15.25
C GLY A 40 -16.11 -4.17 14.33
N GLN A 41 -16.20 -5.18 13.45
CA GLN A 41 -15.12 -5.59 12.55
C GLN A 41 -14.74 -4.51 11.52
N ARG A 42 -15.72 -3.74 11.02
CA ARG A 42 -15.47 -2.67 10.04
C ARG A 42 -14.63 -1.54 10.62
N GLU A 43 -14.91 -1.14 11.85
CA GLU A 43 -14.11 -0.11 12.51
C GLU A 43 -12.68 -0.58 12.75
N PHE A 44 -12.47 -1.86 13.07
CA PHE A 44 -11.13 -2.43 13.14
C PHE A 44 -10.37 -2.30 11.79
N LEU A 45 -11.02 -2.61 10.66
CA LEU A 45 -10.41 -2.43 9.33
C LEU A 45 -10.09 -0.96 9.03
N ARG A 46 -10.99 -0.02 9.37
CA ARG A 46 -10.75 1.43 9.23
C ARG A 46 -9.55 1.91 10.02
N ARG A 47 -9.39 1.42 11.24
CA ARG A 47 -8.26 1.76 12.11
C ARG A 47 -6.95 1.18 11.59
N ILE A 48 -6.93 -0.10 11.21
CA ILE A 48 -5.71 -0.74 10.70
C ILE A 48 -5.26 -0.17 9.35
N SER A 49 -6.19 0.21 8.48
CA SER A 49 -5.90 0.87 7.20
C SER A 49 -5.60 2.37 7.34
N ASN A 50 -5.75 2.95 8.53
CA ASN A 50 -5.34 4.32 8.79
C ASN A 50 -3.84 4.34 9.13
N PRO A 51 -3.00 5.05 8.35
CA PRO A 51 -1.56 4.96 8.55
C PRO A 51 -1.06 5.51 9.90
N TYR A 52 -1.75 6.50 10.48
CA TYR A 52 -1.40 7.07 11.78
C TYR A 52 -1.81 6.16 12.92
N TRP A 53 -3.03 5.63 12.85
CA TRP A 53 -3.52 4.72 13.87
C TRP A 53 -2.69 3.43 13.87
N PHE A 54 -2.37 2.87 12.70
CA PHE A 54 -1.49 1.71 12.58
C PHE A 54 -0.12 1.97 13.22
N GLN A 55 0.48 3.14 12.97
CA GLN A 55 1.76 3.51 13.56
C GLN A 55 1.68 3.60 15.08
N ALA A 56 0.64 4.24 15.61
CA ALA A 56 0.43 4.36 17.05
C ALA A 56 0.19 2.99 17.69
N PHE A 57 -0.61 2.14 17.05
CA PHE A 57 -0.85 0.76 17.48
C PHE A 57 0.46 -0.02 17.56
N SER A 58 1.32 0.06 16.54
CA SER A 58 2.65 -0.55 16.59
C SER A 58 3.49 -0.07 17.78
N CYS A 59 3.48 1.23 18.08
CA CYS A 59 4.20 1.78 19.23
C CYS A 59 3.64 1.27 20.57
N VAL A 60 2.32 1.16 20.70
CA VAL A 60 1.67 0.60 21.90
C VAL A 60 2.06 -0.85 22.13
N LEU A 61 2.24 -1.64 21.05
CA LEU A 61 2.72 -3.01 21.17
C LEU A 61 4.19 -3.11 21.63
N GLY A 62 4.91 -2.00 21.70
CA GLY A 62 6.30 -1.96 22.18
C GLY A 62 7.35 -1.90 21.07
N PHE A 63 6.96 -1.46 19.87
CA PHE A 63 7.91 -1.15 18.79
C PHE A 63 8.34 0.31 18.80
N ASP A 64 9.63 0.54 18.53
CA ASP A 64 10.12 1.87 18.26
C ASP A 64 9.51 2.43 16.97
N TRP A 65 9.12 3.70 17.06
CA TRP A 65 8.38 4.38 16.00
C TRP A 65 9.15 4.51 14.67
N HIS A 66 10.46 4.29 14.67
CA HIS A 66 11.41 4.51 13.56
C HIS A 66 12.11 3.22 13.11
N SER A 67 11.52 2.05 13.40
CA SER A 67 12.08 0.75 12.98
C SER A 67 11.48 0.28 11.66
N SER A 68 12.33 -0.12 10.71
CA SER A 68 11.91 -0.74 9.44
C SER A 68 11.18 -2.08 9.65
N GLY A 69 11.34 -2.70 10.83
CA GLY A 69 10.64 -3.90 11.24
C GLY A 69 9.23 -3.67 11.77
N THR A 70 8.85 -2.42 12.09
CA THR A 70 7.61 -2.06 12.78
C THR A 70 6.37 -2.62 12.10
N THR A 71 6.20 -2.38 10.80
CA THR A 71 5.04 -2.90 10.05
C THR A 71 5.05 -4.42 10.00
N THR A 72 6.18 -5.02 9.61
CA THR A 72 6.24 -6.48 9.43
C THR A 72 5.99 -7.25 10.71
N THR A 73 6.48 -6.75 11.84
CA THR A 73 6.30 -7.42 13.13
C THR A 73 4.93 -7.13 13.72
N THR A 74 4.38 -5.93 13.53
CA THR A 74 2.99 -5.63 13.93
C THR A 74 2.01 -6.52 13.17
N CYS A 75 2.15 -6.61 11.85
CA CYS A 75 1.33 -7.52 11.03
C CYS A 75 1.55 -8.99 11.41
N GLY A 76 2.78 -9.39 11.72
CA GLY A 76 3.07 -10.73 12.22
C GLY A 76 2.42 -11.03 13.58
N ALA A 77 2.40 -10.05 14.49
CA ALA A 77 1.74 -10.18 15.79
C ALA A 77 0.22 -10.26 15.61
N LEU A 78 -0.38 -9.40 14.79
CA LEU A 78 -1.80 -9.46 14.43
C LEU A 78 -2.19 -10.79 13.79
N LYS A 79 -1.35 -11.33 12.90
CA LYS A 79 -1.61 -12.62 12.26
C LYS A 79 -1.77 -13.78 13.24
N ILE A 80 -1.09 -13.71 14.38
CA ILE A 80 -1.18 -14.73 15.43
C ILE A 80 -2.26 -14.38 16.47
N ALA A 81 -2.42 -13.08 16.77
CA ALA A 81 -3.34 -12.60 17.79
C ALA A 81 -4.80 -12.66 17.38
N VAL A 82 -5.10 -12.39 16.10
CA VAL A 82 -6.47 -12.31 15.59
C VAL A 82 -6.93 -13.72 15.19
N ASP A 83 -7.58 -14.37 16.14
CA ASP A 83 -8.28 -15.63 15.91
C ASP A 83 -9.56 -15.45 15.08
N ALA A 84 -9.71 -16.29 14.06
CA ALA A 84 -10.77 -16.14 13.08
C ALA A 84 -12.16 -16.48 13.65
N GLU A 85 -12.25 -17.53 14.46
CA GLU A 85 -13.51 -17.95 15.10
C GLU A 85 -13.96 -16.92 16.14
N LYS A 86 -13.01 -16.38 16.91
CA LYS A 86 -13.32 -15.41 17.96
C LYS A 86 -13.74 -14.05 17.41
N PHE A 87 -13.03 -13.53 16.40
CA PHE A 87 -13.22 -12.15 15.95
C PHE A 87 -14.03 -12.02 14.66
N GLY A 88 -14.25 -13.12 13.92
CA GLY A 88 -14.79 -13.08 12.55
C GLY A 88 -13.90 -12.27 11.59
N ILE A 89 -12.60 -12.17 11.91
CA ILE A 89 -11.57 -11.47 11.13
C ILE A 89 -10.40 -12.43 10.94
N LYS A 90 -9.84 -12.47 9.74
CA LYS A 90 -8.63 -13.19 9.43
C LYS A 90 -7.55 -12.26 8.89
N VAL A 91 -6.33 -12.46 9.37
CA VAL A 91 -5.12 -11.79 8.89
C VAL A 91 -4.27 -12.84 8.15
N VAL A 92 -3.93 -12.56 6.89
CA VAL A 92 -3.21 -13.48 5.99
C VAL A 92 -2.05 -12.78 5.28
N GLY A 93 -1.15 -13.57 4.71
CA GLY A 93 0.09 -13.08 4.09
C GLY A 93 1.24 -12.89 5.06
N GLY A 94 2.23 -12.08 4.69
CA GLY A 94 3.42 -11.85 5.50
C GLY A 94 4.60 -11.33 4.70
N LYS A 95 5.81 -11.56 5.22
CA LYS A 95 7.07 -11.10 4.63
C LYS A 95 7.61 -12.11 3.60
N GLY A 96 8.17 -11.61 2.51
CA GLY A 96 8.92 -12.40 1.52
C GLY A 96 8.06 -13.51 0.91
N LYS A 97 8.51 -14.76 0.98
CA LYS A 97 7.77 -15.89 0.37
C LYS A 97 6.37 -16.08 0.96
N THR A 98 6.13 -15.69 2.21
CA THR A 98 4.81 -15.83 2.85
C THR A 98 3.75 -14.92 2.21
N SER A 99 4.12 -13.78 1.61
CA SER A 99 3.15 -12.93 0.90
C SER A 99 2.50 -13.64 -0.28
N ARG A 100 3.19 -14.61 -0.89
CA ARG A 100 2.68 -15.37 -2.04
C ARG A 100 1.64 -16.42 -1.67
N LYS A 101 1.54 -16.77 -0.38
CA LYS A 101 0.58 -17.74 0.14
C LYS A 101 -0.78 -17.13 0.46
N THR A 102 -0.93 -15.81 0.38
CA THR A 102 -2.19 -15.12 0.71
C THR A 102 -3.41 -15.72 0.00
N PRO A 103 -3.38 -16.06 -1.30
CA PRO A 103 -4.54 -16.68 -1.95
C PRO A 103 -4.92 -18.05 -1.36
N GLU A 104 -3.93 -18.88 -1.00
CA GLU A 104 -4.14 -20.18 -0.36
C GLU A 104 -4.73 -20.00 1.04
N GLU A 105 -4.19 -19.08 1.84
CA GLU A 105 -4.70 -18.79 3.19
C GLU A 105 -6.14 -18.21 3.19
N ILE A 106 -6.53 -17.51 2.11
CA ILE A 106 -7.92 -17.05 1.91
C ILE A 106 -8.85 -18.25 1.64
N GLU A 107 -8.44 -19.20 0.80
CA GLU A 107 -9.21 -20.42 0.53
C GLU A 107 -9.39 -21.25 1.80
N GLU A 108 -8.32 -21.47 2.56
CA GLU A 108 -8.35 -22.24 3.81
C GLU A 108 -9.32 -21.64 4.86
N THR A 109 -9.53 -20.32 4.83
CA THR A 109 -10.42 -19.63 5.75
C THR A 109 -11.85 -19.50 5.21
N ALA A 110 -12.07 -19.78 3.93
CA ALA A 110 -13.36 -19.59 3.28
C ALA A 110 -14.47 -20.43 3.92
N ASP A 111 -14.17 -21.69 4.22
CA ASP A 111 -15.11 -22.63 4.84
C ASP A 111 -15.52 -22.15 6.24
N LEU A 112 -14.56 -21.64 7.01
CA LEU A 112 -14.78 -21.14 8.37
C LEU A 112 -15.76 -19.95 8.37
N PHE A 113 -15.61 -19.04 7.43
CA PHE A 113 -16.45 -17.85 7.30
C PHE A 113 -17.69 -18.08 6.44
N SER A 114 -17.92 -19.31 5.96
CA SER A 114 -19.02 -19.64 5.05
C SER A 114 -19.09 -18.71 3.82
N LEU A 115 -17.92 -18.30 3.31
CA LEU A 115 -17.83 -17.39 2.17
C LEU A 115 -18.20 -18.11 0.87
N SER A 116 -18.97 -17.45 0.00
CA SER A 116 -19.26 -18.00 -1.32
C SER A 116 -17.99 -18.06 -2.18
N THR A 117 -17.95 -18.96 -3.16
CA THR A 117 -16.84 -19.02 -4.13
C THR A 117 -16.60 -17.67 -4.82
N ARG A 118 -17.67 -16.91 -5.06
CA ARG A 118 -17.58 -15.56 -5.64
C ARG A 118 -16.86 -14.58 -4.70
N ASP A 119 -17.17 -14.62 -3.41
CA ASP A 119 -16.52 -13.75 -2.41
C ASP A 119 -15.05 -14.10 -2.25
N VAL A 120 -14.73 -15.40 -2.25
CA VAL A 120 -13.35 -15.89 -2.19
C VAL A 120 -12.53 -15.39 -3.39
N GLU A 121 -13.06 -15.50 -4.61
CA GLU A 121 -12.39 -14.98 -5.80
C GLU A 121 -12.25 -13.45 -5.76
N ARG A 122 -13.26 -12.73 -5.24
CA ARG A 122 -13.17 -11.28 -5.05
C ARG A 122 -12.06 -10.89 -4.08
N LEU A 123 -11.91 -11.60 -2.96
CA LEU A 123 -10.85 -11.34 -1.97
C LEU A 123 -9.47 -11.66 -2.54
N LYS A 124 -9.32 -12.77 -3.26
CA LYS A 124 -8.06 -13.09 -3.96
C LYS A 124 -7.71 -12.04 -5.00
N TYR A 125 -8.70 -11.57 -5.76
CA TYR A 125 -8.52 -10.53 -6.76
C TYR A 125 -8.07 -9.23 -6.10
N ALA A 126 -8.77 -8.76 -5.08
CA ALA A 126 -8.42 -7.56 -4.32
C ALA A 126 -7.01 -7.63 -3.74
N SER A 127 -6.65 -8.76 -3.13
CA SER A 127 -5.31 -9.00 -2.60
C SER A 127 -4.23 -8.91 -3.69
N LYS A 128 -4.46 -9.52 -4.86
CA LYS A 128 -3.51 -9.50 -5.97
C LYS A 128 -3.40 -8.11 -6.61
N MET A 129 -4.53 -7.42 -6.78
CA MET A 129 -4.57 -6.11 -7.40
C MET A 129 -3.91 -5.05 -6.53
N ALA A 130 -4.17 -5.02 -5.22
CA ALA A 130 -3.49 -4.11 -4.31
C ALA A 130 -1.96 -4.24 -4.41
N ALA A 131 -1.44 -5.47 -4.43
CA ALA A 131 0.00 -5.70 -4.57
C ALA A 131 0.55 -5.34 -5.96
N LYS A 132 -0.24 -5.54 -7.02
CA LYS A 132 0.16 -5.16 -8.38
C LYS A 132 0.21 -3.66 -8.58
N VAL A 133 -0.80 -2.94 -8.07
CA VAL A 133 -0.89 -1.49 -8.19
C VAL A 133 0.28 -0.84 -7.47
N ASP A 134 0.51 -1.22 -6.21
CA ASP A 134 1.62 -0.71 -5.40
C ASP A 134 3.00 -0.98 -6.01
N ASN A 135 3.17 -2.11 -6.71
CA ASN A 135 4.47 -2.50 -7.28
C ASN A 135 4.69 -2.04 -8.74
N ALA A 136 3.63 -1.77 -9.51
CA ALA A 136 3.74 -1.49 -10.94
C ALA A 136 3.27 -0.08 -11.33
N CYS A 137 2.27 0.47 -10.63
CA CYS A 137 1.65 1.74 -10.98
C CYS A 137 2.31 2.92 -10.26
N VAL A 138 2.80 2.70 -9.05
CA VAL A 138 3.64 3.66 -8.32
C VAL A 138 5.09 3.22 -8.47
N GLN A 139 5.91 4.00 -9.18
CA GLN A 139 7.29 3.64 -9.48
C GLN A 139 8.27 4.62 -8.85
N ASP A 140 8.58 4.33 -7.59
CA ASP A 140 9.36 5.15 -6.66
C ASP A 140 10.66 4.47 -6.22
N SER A 141 11.07 3.38 -6.89
CA SER A 141 12.19 2.49 -6.56
C SER A 141 11.99 1.54 -5.37
N TYR A 142 10.82 1.57 -4.69
CA TYR A 142 10.53 0.66 -3.60
C TYR A 142 9.95 -0.65 -4.14
N GLN A 143 10.54 -1.78 -3.74
CA GLN A 143 10.03 -3.10 -4.10
C GLN A 143 9.23 -3.69 -2.95
N LEU A 144 8.01 -4.15 -3.23
CA LEU A 144 7.17 -4.82 -2.24
C LEU A 144 7.86 -6.07 -1.69
N TYR A 145 7.99 -6.12 -0.37
CA TYR A 145 8.56 -7.28 0.33
C TYR A 145 7.66 -7.80 1.47
N HIS A 146 6.60 -7.07 1.79
CA HIS A 146 5.61 -7.46 2.78
C HIS A 146 4.19 -7.15 2.28
N HIS A 147 3.30 -8.14 2.44
CA HIS A 147 1.88 -8.02 2.10
C HIS A 147 1.06 -8.61 3.25
N CYS A 148 0.26 -7.78 3.91
CA CYS A 148 -0.67 -8.20 4.94
C CYS A 148 -2.10 -7.89 4.45
N PHE A 149 -2.89 -8.94 4.26
CA PHE A 149 -4.28 -8.82 3.82
C PHE A 149 -5.18 -9.26 4.95
N ILE A 150 -6.18 -8.43 5.27
CA ILE A 150 -7.05 -8.62 6.44
C ILE A 150 -8.48 -8.57 5.94
N PHE A 151 -9.28 -9.58 6.25
CA PHE A 151 -10.67 -9.65 5.80
C PHE A 151 -11.59 -10.20 6.87
N THR A 152 -12.87 -9.87 6.74
CA THR A 152 -13.95 -10.27 7.66
C THR A 152 -14.77 -11.41 7.08
N GLU A 153 -15.55 -12.06 7.92
CA GLU A 153 -16.58 -13.02 7.50
C GLU A 153 -17.64 -12.44 6.54
N LYS A 154 -17.78 -11.11 6.51
CA LYS A 154 -18.69 -10.38 5.59
C LYS A 154 -18.03 -10.02 4.26
N GLY A 155 -16.75 -10.33 4.08
CA GLY A 155 -16.00 -10.03 2.87
C GLY A 155 -15.52 -8.58 2.73
N ASP A 156 -15.62 -7.77 3.79
CA ASP A 156 -14.92 -6.47 3.91
C ASP A 156 -13.42 -6.73 4.14
N TRP A 157 -12.53 -5.88 3.61
CA TRP A 157 -11.09 -6.10 3.67
C TRP A 157 -10.25 -4.82 3.80
N ALA A 158 -9.02 -4.99 4.28
CA ALA A 158 -7.98 -3.97 4.32
C ALA A 158 -6.63 -4.59 3.95
N VAL A 159 -5.71 -3.76 3.43
CA VAL A 159 -4.34 -4.19 3.10
C VAL A 159 -3.34 -3.23 3.71
N VAL A 160 -2.31 -3.79 4.35
CA VAL A 160 -1.12 -3.06 4.78
C VAL A 160 0.09 -3.70 4.11
N GLN A 161 0.73 -2.96 3.20
CA GLN A 161 1.88 -3.44 2.44
C GLN A 161 3.12 -2.62 2.76
N GLN A 162 4.30 -3.21 2.59
CA GLN A 162 5.55 -2.47 2.69
C GLN A 162 6.48 -2.76 1.53
N GLY A 163 6.87 -1.70 0.84
CA GLY A 163 7.98 -1.63 -0.09
C GLY A 163 9.28 -1.21 0.60
N MET A 164 10.41 -1.64 0.05
CA MET A 164 11.74 -1.31 0.56
C MET A 164 12.64 -0.89 -0.60
N SER A 165 13.42 0.16 -0.37
CA SER A 165 14.60 0.53 -1.14
C SER A 165 15.84 0.38 -0.23
N ASP A 166 17.06 0.54 -0.76
CA ASP A 166 18.32 0.24 -0.05
C ASP A 166 18.38 0.68 1.43
N ARG A 167 17.76 1.81 1.77
CA ARG A 167 17.78 2.37 3.14
C ARG A 167 16.43 2.79 3.70
N TYR A 168 15.35 2.75 2.91
CA TYR A 168 14.07 3.35 3.28
C TYR A 168 12.92 2.37 3.08
N ALA A 169 11.84 2.59 3.82
CA ALA A 169 10.60 1.88 3.66
C ALA A 169 9.51 2.81 3.10
N ARG A 170 8.53 2.18 2.44
CA ARG A 170 7.29 2.83 2.02
C ARG A 170 6.14 1.90 2.34
N ARG A 171 5.10 2.40 2.98
CA ARG A 171 3.97 1.60 3.47
C ARG A 171 2.69 2.10 2.83
N TYR A 172 1.98 1.16 2.24
CA TYR A 172 0.76 1.39 1.49
C TYR A 172 -0.40 0.84 2.29
N HIS A 173 -1.48 1.61 2.36
CA HIS A 173 -2.69 1.26 3.08
C HIS A 173 -3.89 1.30 2.14
N TRP A 174 -4.74 0.28 2.28
CA TRP A 174 -5.94 0.10 1.49
C TRP A 174 -7.09 -0.31 2.40
N ILE A 175 -8.32 0.09 2.03
CA ILE A 175 -9.55 -0.39 2.64
C ILE A 175 -10.61 -0.55 1.55
N SER A 176 -11.36 -1.65 1.61
CA SER A 176 -12.42 -1.97 0.64
C SER A 176 -13.45 -0.86 0.50
N GLU A 177 -13.74 -0.11 1.56
CA GLU A 177 -14.73 0.99 1.55
C GLU A 177 -14.35 2.15 0.61
N ASN A 178 -13.05 2.36 0.37
CA ASN A 178 -12.56 3.47 -0.45
C ASN A 178 -12.25 3.06 -1.89
N VAL A 179 -12.26 1.76 -2.18
CA VAL A 179 -11.85 1.23 -3.48
C VAL A 179 -13.07 1.09 -4.38
N ASN A 180 -13.29 2.11 -5.21
CA ASN A 180 -14.24 2.05 -6.32
C ASN A 180 -13.59 1.49 -7.59
N GLU A 181 -12.32 1.82 -7.82
CA GLU A 181 -11.49 1.38 -8.94
C GLU A 181 -10.08 1.11 -8.42
N PHE A 182 -9.44 0.01 -8.82
CA PHE A 182 -8.12 -0.34 -8.26
C PHE A 182 -6.98 0.51 -8.80
N VAL A 183 -7.19 1.23 -9.91
CA VAL A 183 -6.13 1.94 -10.64
C VAL A 183 -6.26 3.47 -10.56
N ASN A 184 -7.19 3.99 -9.75
CA ASN A 184 -7.48 5.42 -9.65
C ASN A 184 -7.61 5.85 -8.19
N GLU A 185 -6.53 6.45 -7.68
CA GLU A 185 -6.36 6.89 -6.28
C GLU A 185 -6.94 5.92 -5.22
N PRO A 186 -6.58 4.62 -5.26
CA PRO A 186 -7.27 3.61 -4.45
C PRO A 186 -6.83 3.57 -2.98
N HIS A 187 -5.71 4.21 -2.65
CA HIS A 187 -5.08 4.12 -1.33
C HIS A 187 -5.81 4.95 -0.27
N SER A 188 -6.00 4.37 0.92
CA SER A 188 -6.34 5.16 2.10
C SER A 188 -5.16 6.01 2.57
N GLY A 189 -3.92 5.58 2.26
CA GLY A 189 -2.73 6.38 2.49
C GLY A 189 -1.43 5.69 2.11
N ILE A 190 -0.45 6.49 1.69
CA ILE A 190 0.93 6.04 1.45
C ILE A 190 1.85 6.81 2.41
N CYS A 191 2.56 6.06 3.25
CA CYS A 191 3.60 6.56 4.14
C CYS A 191 4.97 6.32 3.54
N ALA A 192 5.83 7.33 3.53
CA ALA A 192 7.22 7.20 3.08
C ALA A 192 8.19 7.88 4.05
N ASP A 193 9.35 7.30 4.28
CA ASP A 193 10.39 7.97 5.10
C ASP A 193 10.91 9.22 4.40
N ARG A 194 10.93 9.18 3.07
CA ARG A 194 11.39 10.24 2.20
C ARG A 194 10.41 10.40 1.03
N PHE A 195 10.11 11.65 0.71
CA PHE A 195 9.44 12.01 -0.54
C PHE A 195 10.47 12.02 -1.67
N GLU A 196 10.18 11.27 -2.73
CA GLU A 196 10.97 11.27 -3.95
C GLU A 196 10.56 12.45 -4.84
N ARG A 197 11.51 12.97 -5.62
CA ARG A 197 11.26 14.16 -6.46
C ARG A 197 10.50 13.85 -7.73
N GLU A 198 10.77 12.68 -8.31
CA GLU A 198 10.17 12.20 -9.55
C GLU A 198 9.72 10.77 -9.32
N THR A 199 8.41 10.53 -9.33
CA THR A 199 7.80 9.21 -9.17
C THR A 199 6.72 9.07 -10.20
N LEU A 200 6.85 8.09 -11.09
CA LEU A 200 5.77 7.79 -12.01
C LEU A 200 4.60 7.21 -11.21
N ASP A 201 3.48 7.91 -11.20
CA ASP A 201 2.25 7.51 -10.54
C ASP A 201 1.12 7.36 -11.57
N MET A 202 0.95 6.13 -12.05
CA MET A 202 -0.16 5.75 -12.93
C MET A 202 -1.50 5.62 -12.19
N THR A 203 -1.53 5.79 -10.86
CA THR A 203 -2.77 5.78 -10.07
C THR A 203 -3.39 7.15 -9.88
N ALA A 204 -2.62 8.22 -10.09
CA ALA A 204 -3.09 9.60 -10.02
C ALA A 204 -4.26 9.84 -10.99
N LYS A 205 -5.20 10.71 -10.62
CA LYS A 205 -6.31 11.10 -11.52
C LYS A 205 -5.79 11.73 -12.80
N GLU A 206 -4.72 12.51 -12.68
CA GLU A 206 -4.03 13.16 -13.81
C GLU A 206 -3.52 12.15 -14.86
N SER A 207 -3.24 10.91 -14.44
CA SER A 207 -2.74 9.85 -15.34
C SER A 207 -3.85 9.11 -16.10
N GLU A 208 -5.11 9.55 -16.04
CA GLU A 208 -6.25 8.86 -16.67
C GLU A 208 -6.08 8.66 -18.18
N GLU A 209 -5.71 9.72 -18.91
CA GLU A 209 -5.52 9.63 -20.35
C GLU A 209 -4.33 8.72 -20.69
N ALA A 210 -3.24 8.79 -19.92
CA ALA A 210 -2.11 7.89 -20.08
C ALA A 210 -2.50 6.41 -19.84
N ARG A 211 -3.42 6.14 -18.90
CA ARG A 211 -3.97 4.79 -18.68
C ARG A 211 -4.79 4.30 -19.87
N LYS A 212 -5.64 5.14 -20.46
CA LYS A 212 -6.45 4.79 -21.64
C LYS A 212 -5.56 4.49 -22.84
N ILE A 213 -4.64 5.39 -23.15
CA ILE A 213 -3.70 5.20 -24.27
C ILE A 213 -2.81 3.98 -24.06
N SER A 214 -2.42 3.67 -22.82
CA SER A 214 -1.68 2.43 -22.53
C SER A 214 -2.47 1.16 -22.91
N VAL A 215 -3.80 1.17 -22.78
CA VAL A 215 -4.67 0.07 -23.20
C VAL A 215 -4.78 0.05 -24.72
N ASP A 216 -5.04 1.21 -25.34
CA ASP A 216 -5.17 1.33 -26.79
C ASP A 216 -3.88 0.88 -27.50
N LEU A 217 -2.72 1.30 -27.01
CA LEU A 217 -1.41 0.87 -27.51
C LEU A 217 -1.26 -0.65 -27.53
N VAL A 218 -1.70 -1.32 -26.46
CA VAL A 218 -1.65 -2.78 -26.36
C VAL A 218 -2.64 -3.42 -27.32
N ASN A 219 -3.82 -2.84 -27.46
CA ASN A 219 -4.88 -3.34 -28.33
C ASN A 219 -4.63 -3.07 -29.83
N ASP A 220 -3.83 -2.05 -30.16
CA ASP A 220 -3.40 -1.71 -31.54
C ASP A 220 -2.36 -2.67 -32.11
N GLY A 221 -1.69 -3.45 -31.25
CA GLY A 221 -0.78 -4.50 -31.67
C GLY A 221 0.68 -4.28 -31.24
N PRO A 222 1.37 -5.33 -30.76
CA PRO A 222 2.77 -5.27 -30.32
C PRO A 222 3.77 -4.88 -31.40
N GLU A 223 3.42 -5.07 -32.69
CA GLU A 223 4.22 -4.63 -33.83
C GLU A 223 4.33 -3.10 -33.86
N HIS A 224 3.22 -2.40 -33.62
CA HIS A 224 3.20 -0.94 -33.54
C HIS A 224 4.08 -0.45 -32.38
N ILE A 225 3.96 -1.11 -31.22
CA ILE A 225 4.77 -0.83 -30.04
C ILE A 225 6.27 -1.06 -30.30
N SER A 226 6.64 -2.14 -31.01
CA SER A 226 8.04 -2.51 -31.25
C SER A 226 8.82 -1.44 -32.02
N ARG A 227 8.15 -0.64 -32.87
CA ARG A 227 8.76 0.48 -33.61
C ARG A 227 9.30 1.58 -32.69
N PHE A 228 8.74 1.71 -31.49
CA PHE A 228 9.20 2.68 -30.48
C PHE A 228 10.36 2.15 -29.62
N PHE A 229 10.65 0.84 -29.66
CA PHE A 229 11.72 0.20 -28.87
C PHE A 229 12.92 -0.26 -29.70
N SER A 230 12.75 -0.41 -31.02
CA SER A 230 13.85 -0.73 -31.93
C SER A 230 14.71 0.52 -32.13
N GLY A 231 15.88 0.55 -31.51
CA GLY A 231 16.92 1.57 -31.70
C GLY A 231 17.58 1.58 -33.08
N ASP A 232 16.86 1.22 -34.14
CA ASP A 232 17.33 1.36 -35.51
C ASP A 232 17.01 2.78 -36.00
N GLY A 233 17.92 3.69 -35.67
CA GLY A 233 18.01 5.02 -36.28
C GLY A 233 17.65 6.15 -35.32
N GLN A 234 18.68 6.70 -34.67
CA GLN A 234 18.71 8.14 -34.45
C GLN A 234 18.38 8.82 -35.79
N LYS A 235 17.18 9.38 -35.95
CA LYS A 235 16.91 10.29 -37.07
C LYS A 235 17.89 11.44 -36.93
N LEU A 236 18.68 11.70 -37.98
CA LEU A 236 19.69 12.75 -37.95
C LEU A 236 19.02 14.09 -37.61
N LEU A 237 19.73 14.93 -36.86
CA LEU A 237 19.35 16.30 -36.50
C LEU A 237 18.97 17.19 -37.71
N LEU A 238 19.25 16.71 -38.93
CA LEU A 238 18.98 17.35 -40.22
C LEU A 238 17.52 17.17 -40.70
N GLU A 239 16.68 16.37 -40.02
CA GLU A 239 15.28 16.16 -40.41
C GLU A 239 14.28 17.13 -39.74
N PHE A 240 14.72 18.08 -38.90
CA PHE A 240 13.83 19.04 -38.24
C PHE A 240 14.09 20.46 -38.77
N ASP A 241 13.13 21.01 -39.52
CA ASP A 241 13.07 22.43 -39.85
C ASP A 241 12.12 23.15 -38.87
N ARG A 242 12.61 24.29 -38.36
CA ARG A 242 11.96 25.34 -37.54
C ARG A 242 11.73 25.03 -36.05
N GLU A 243 12.54 25.72 -35.24
CA GLU A 243 12.44 25.97 -33.79
C GLU A 243 11.81 24.85 -32.95
N PHE A 244 12.64 23.88 -32.58
CA PHE A 244 12.31 22.87 -31.58
C PHE A 244 12.92 23.28 -30.23
N THR A 245 12.08 23.71 -29.28
CA THR A 245 12.50 23.92 -27.89
C THR A 245 12.43 22.59 -27.17
N MET A 246 13.58 21.98 -26.84
CA MET A 246 13.59 20.71 -26.11
C MET A 246 13.01 20.91 -24.69
N PRO A 247 12.14 20.01 -24.21
CA PRO A 247 11.72 20.01 -22.81
C PRO A 247 12.95 19.89 -21.89
N PRO A 248 12.91 20.46 -20.67
CA PRO A 248 14.00 20.34 -19.70
C PRO A 248 14.31 18.89 -19.28
N HIS A 249 13.39 17.96 -19.53
CA HIS A 249 13.55 16.53 -19.25
C HIS A 249 13.34 15.72 -20.54
N HIS A 250 14.39 15.10 -21.05
CA HIS A 250 14.29 14.06 -22.08
C HIS A 250 14.98 12.79 -21.56
N PRO A 251 14.24 11.85 -20.95
CA PRO A 251 14.78 10.51 -20.79
C PRO A 251 14.77 9.88 -22.19
N ILE A 252 15.94 9.83 -22.83
CA ILE A 252 16.17 8.88 -23.93
C ILE A 252 15.78 7.52 -23.35
N LEU A 253 14.72 6.91 -23.88
CA LEU A 253 14.19 5.66 -23.37
C LEU A 253 15.16 4.53 -23.69
N ASP A 254 16.14 4.32 -22.81
CA ASP A 254 16.89 3.06 -22.74
C ASP A 254 16.00 1.98 -22.08
N ILE A 255 14.74 1.89 -22.51
CA ILE A 255 13.77 0.92 -22.04
C ILE A 255 13.79 -0.26 -23.00
N ASP A 256 14.75 -1.15 -22.79
CA ASP A 256 14.68 -2.48 -23.37
C ASP A 256 13.62 -3.30 -22.60
N ILE A 257 12.44 -3.44 -23.20
CA ILE A 257 11.39 -4.35 -22.74
C ILE A 257 11.86 -5.82 -22.82
N GLY A 258 12.86 -6.09 -23.66
CA GLY A 258 13.39 -7.41 -23.94
C GLY A 258 12.39 -8.31 -24.70
N ARG A 259 12.91 -9.42 -25.23
CA ARG A 259 12.08 -10.41 -25.95
C ARG A 259 10.94 -10.95 -25.10
N ASP A 260 11.18 -11.20 -23.82
CA ASP A 260 10.16 -11.72 -22.91
C ASP A 260 9.09 -10.69 -22.55
N GLY A 261 9.44 -9.39 -22.52
CA GLY A 261 8.44 -8.36 -22.37
C GLY A 261 7.55 -8.20 -23.58
N MET A 262 8.11 -8.32 -24.78
CA MET A 262 7.32 -8.31 -26.01
C MET A 262 6.37 -9.51 -26.11
N LYS A 263 6.77 -10.71 -25.65
CA LYS A 263 5.87 -11.87 -25.56
C LYS A 263 4.68 -11.60 -24.64
N ILE A 264 4.87 -10.85 -23.56
CA ILE A 264 3.78 -10.51 -22.63
C ILE A 264 2.84 -9.47 -23.25
N LEU A 265 3.37 -8.48 -23.98
CA LEU A 265 2.53 -7.55 -24.73
C LEU A 265 1.73 -8.24 -25.83
N LYS A 266 2.32 -9.23 -26.51
CA LYS A 266 1.60 -10.11 -27.45
C LYS A 266 0.44 -10.86 -26.79
N LYS A 267 0.67 -11.47 -25.63
CA LYS A 267 -0.40 -12.11 -24.86
C LYS A 267 -1.47 -11.12 -24.40
N ALA A 268 -1.07 -9.90 -24.03
CA ALA A 268 -2.02 -8.87 -23.65
C ALA A 268 -2.90 -8.44 -24.83
N TYR A 269 -2.29 -8.26 -26.01
CA TYR A 269 -3.00 -8.02 -27.27
C TYR A 269 -3.96 -9.17 -27.62
N GLU A 270 -3.58 -10.44 -27.42
CA GLU A 270 -4.48 -11.57 -27.67
C GLU A 270 -5.71 -11.56 -26.74
N ILE A 271 -5.56 -11.03 -25.52
CA ILE A 271 -6.64 -10.96 -24.52
C ILE A 271 -7.56 -9.76 -24.76
N GLN A 272 -7.07 -8.68 -25.39
CA GLN A 272 -7.79 -7.43 -25.62
C GLN A 272 -8.42 -6.86 -24.32
N PRO A 273 -7.59 -6.42 -23.34
CA PRO A 273 -8.10 -5.83 -22.10
C PRO A 273 -9.01 -4.64 -22.39
N GLN A 274 -10.13 -4.57 -21.68
CA GLN A 274 -11.14 -3.53 -21.85
C GLN A 274 -10.78 -2.24 -21.11
N ASN A 275 -9.93 -2.34 -20.09
CA ASN A 275 -9.50 -1.22 -19.27
C ASN A 275 -8.11 -1.47 -18.67
N TYR A 276 -7.59 -0.43 -18.00
CA TYR A 276 -6.25 -0.46 -17.44
C TYR A 276 -6.12 -1.42 -16.25
N GLU A 277 -7.19 -1.62 -15.48
CA GLU A 277 -7.25 -2.59 -14.38
C GLU A 277 -7.05 -4.02 -14.90
N GLU A 278 -7.75 -4.41 -15.97
CA GLU A 278 -7.57 -5.71 -16.64
C GLU A 278 -6.16 -5.86 -17.22
N LEU A 279 -5.65 -4.81 -17.87
CA LEU A 279 -4.30 -4.80 -18.42
C LEU A 279 -3.26 -5.09 -17.33
N ILE A 280 -3.34 -4.41 -16.19
CA ILE A 280 -2.43 -4.65 -15.05
C ILE A 280 -2.66 -6.04 -14.45
N ALA A 281 -3.91 -6.51 -14.40
CA ALA A 281 -4.26 -7.83 -13.85
C ALA A 281 -3.60 -8.99 -14.62
N LEU A 282 -3.15 -8.79 -15.86
CA LEU A 282 -2.43 -9.79 -16.65
C LEU A 282 -1.11 -10.24 -16.02
N LYS A 283 -0.85 -11.55 -16.06
CA LYS A 283 0.39 -12.12 -15.53
C LYS A 283 1.59 -11.66 -16.35
N GLY A 284 2.56 -11.04 -15.69
CA GLY A 284 3.76 -10.51 -16.33
C GLY A 284 3.68 -9.02 -16.67
N MET A 285 2.51 -8.38 -16.58
CA MET A 285 2.43 -6.92 -16.60
C MET A 285 3.01 -6.37 -15.30
N GLY A 286 4.13 -5.67 -15.42
CA GLY A 286 4.94 -5.21 -14.29
C GLY A 286 5.57 -3.85 -14.58
N PRO A 287 6.34 -3.28 -13.64
CA PRO A 287 6.73 -1.87 -13.64
C PRO A 287 7.42 -1.44 -14.93
N LYS A 288 8.34 -2.26 -15.46
CA LYS A 288 9.04 -1.95 -16.73
C LYS A 288 8.09 -1.75 -17.91
N ARG A 289 7.09 -2.63 -18.06
CA ARG A 289 6.12 -2.58 -19.18
C ARG A 289 5.17 -1.40 -19.01
N ILE A 290 4.68 -1.21 -17.79
CA ILE A 290 3.81 -0.07 -17.45
C ILE A 290 4.53 1.27 -17.70
N ARG A 291 5.79 1.37 -17.29
CA ARG A 291 6.63 2.56 -17.55
C ARG A 291 6.77 2.82 -19.04
N ALA A 292 7.02 1.76 -19.80
CA ALA A 292 7.21 1.87 -21.23
C ALA A 292 5.94 2.37 -21.94
N LEU A 293 4.77 1.83 -21.58
CA LEU A 293 3.48 2.27 -22.11
C LEU A 293 3.17 3.72 -21.71
N ALA A 294 3.42 4.09 -20.45
CA ALA A 294 3.22 5.46 -19.98
C ALA A 294 4.09 6.47 -20.75
N LEU A 295 5.36 6.13 -20.98
CA LEU A 295 6.29 7.00 -21.70
C LEU A 295 5.98 7.09 -23.20
N ILE A 296 5.52 6.01 -23.83
CA ILE A 296 5.01 6.09 -25.20
C ILE A 296 3.76 6.96 -25.26
N SER A 297 2.85 6.83 -24.29
CA SER A 297 1.63 7.65 -24.21
C SER A 297 1.96 9.14 -24.12
N GLU A 298 2.96 9.49 -23.30
CA GLU A 298 3.47 10.86 -23.17
C GLU A 298 4.14 11.35 -24.47
N LEU A 299 5.11 10.60 -24.99
CA LEU A 299 5.95 11.05 -26.12
C LEU A 299 5.22 11.11 -27.45
N VAL A 300 4.33 10.15 -27.71
CA VAL A 300 3.68 10.00 -29.03
C VAL A 300 2.32 10.68 -29.05
N TYR A 301 1.59 10.63 -27.93
CA TYR A 301 0.20 11.07 -27.86
C TYR A 301 -0.01 12.26 -26.92
N GLY A 302 1.04 12.76 -26.26
CA GLY A 302 0.95 13.92 -25.36
C GLY A 302 0.17 13.66 -24.07
N ALA A 303 -0.14 12.40 -23.74
CA ALA A 303 -0.83 12.05 -22.51
C ALA A 303 0.18 11.89 -21.36
N GLU A 304 0.50 13.01 -20.72
CA GLU A 304 1.45 13.07 -19.62
C GLU A 304 0.94 12.32 -18.37
N PRO A 305 1.66 11.30 -17.87
CA PRO A 305 1.37 10.70 -16.58
C PRO A 305 1.84 11.62 -15.43
N SER A 306 1.29 11.41 -14.23
CA SER A 306 1.78 12.09 -13.03
C SER A 306 3.20 11.60 -12.68
N TRP A 307 4.09 12.57 -12.47
CA TRP A 307 5.45 12.36 -11.95
C TRP A 307 5.59 12.76 -10.47
N ARG A 308 4.46 13.00 -9.79
CA ARG A 308 4.41 13.41 -8.38
C ARG A 308 4.43 12.19 -7.47
N ASP A 309 5.15 12.29 -6.36
CA ASP A 309 5.14 11.26 -5.33
C ASP A 309 3.77 11.20 -4.62
N PRO A 310 3.04 10.06 -4.66
CA PRO A 310 1.73 9.93 -4.03
C PRO A 310 1.79 9.73 -2.51
N ALA A 311 2.99 9.67 -1.92
CA ALA A 311 3.15 9.69 -0.47
C ALA A 311 2.44 10.92 0.11
N LYS A 312 1.59 10.70 1.11
CA LYS A 312 0.86 11.77 1.82
C LYS A 312 1.42 11.99 3.22
N PHE A 313 2.09 10.97 3.75
CA PHE A 313 2.49 10.90 5.14
C PHE A 313 3.96 10.53 5.22
N SER A 314 4.66 11.09 6.19
CA SER A 314 5.90 10.49 6.65
C SER A 314 5.61 9.54 7.81
N PHE A 315 6.30 8.40 7.87
CA PHE A 315 6.27 7.51 9.05
C PHE A 315 6.63 8.24 10.34
N ALA A 316 7.30 9.37 10.17
CA ALA A 316 7.86 10.09 11.26
C ALA A 316 7.85 11.59 11.02
N HIS A 317 7.60 12.33 12.09
CA HIS A 317 7.96 13.73 12.20
C HIS A 317 9.46 13.95 11.87
N GLY A 318 10.28 12.92 11.73
CA GLY A 318 11.72 12.99 11.59
C GLY A 318 12.35 12.43 12.85
N GLY A 319 13.53 11.81 12.73
CA GLY A 319 14.21 11.22 13.89
C GLY A 319 14.56 12.29 14.93
N LYS A 320 14.58 11.90 16.22
CA LYS A 320 15.19 12.72 17.29
C LYS A 320 16.63 13.14 16.94
N ASP A 321 17.25 12.35 16.07
CA ASP A 321 18.64 12.46 15.61
C ASP A 321 18.77 13.12 14.21
N GLY A 322 17.68 13.65 13.64
CA GLY A 322 17.76 14.41 12.39
C GLY A 322 17.74 13.62 11.09
N HIS A 323 17.53 12.29 11.13
CA HIS A 323 17.49 11.45 9.94
C HIS A 323 16.15 10.72 9.79
N PRO A 324 15.53 10.70 8.59
CA PRO A 324 15.94 11.38 7.35
C PRO A 324 15.83 12.92 7.41
N PHE A 325 15.07 13.45 8.38
CA PHE A 325 15.00 14.88 8.77
C PHE A 325 14.70 14.99 10.28
N PRO A 326 14.88 16.15 10.92
CA PRO A 326 14.57 16.34 12.35
C PRO A 326 13.07 16.32 12.65
N VAL A 327 12.71 15.92 13.88
CA VAL A 327 11.33 15.90 14.39
C VAL A 327 10.58 17.21 14.07
N ASN A 328 9.55 17.09 13.25
CA ASN A 328 8.58 18.09 12.84
C ASN A 328 7.51 18.15 13.91
N LYS A 329 7.77 19.02 14.89
CA LYS A 329 6.95 19.21 16.07
C LYS A 329 5.48 19.45 15.74
N ARG A 330 5.16 20.16 14.66
CA ARG A 330 3.76 20.44 14.26
C ARG A 330 2.99 19.18 13.89
N ILE A 331 3.61 18.28 13.12
CA ILE A 331 2.96 17.01 12.77
C ILE A 331 2.93 16.12 14.03
N TYR A 332 3.92 16.22 14.93
CA TYR A 332 3.96 15.54 16.23
C TYR A 332 2.77 15.90 17.12
N ASP A 333 2.52 17.20 17.28
CA ASP A 333 1.41 17.72 18.07
C ASP A 333 0.05 17.29 17.48
N LYS A 334 -0.07 17.28 16.14
CA LYS A 334 -1.29 16.82 15.45
C LYS A 334 -1.55 15.32 15.62
N SER A 335 -0.49 14.50 15.64
CA SER A 335 -0.59 13.08 15.98
C SER A 335 -1.02 12.88 17.44
N ILE A 336 -0.49 13.68 18.36
CA ILE A 336 -0.91 13.67 19.78
C ILE A 336 -2.39 14.04 19.90
N GLU A 337 -2.84 15.11 19.23
CA GLU A 337 -4.26 15.52 19.25
C GLU A 337 -5.16 14.42 18.69
N THR A 338 -4.79 13.81 17.56
CA THR A 338 -5.58 12.72 16.96
C THR A 338 -5.68 11.51 17.90
N LEU A 339 -4.60 11.16 18.61
CA LEU A 339 -4.60 10.09 19.60
C LEU A 339 -5.40 10.46 20.85
N ARG A 340 -5.32 11.72 21.31
CA ARG A 340 -6.14 12.21 22.42
C ARG A 340 -7.62 12.16 22.07
N ASP A 341 -8.01 12.64 20.89
CA ASP A 341 -9.39 12.60 20.42
C ASP A 341 -9.90 11.16 20.30
N ALA A 342 -9.08 10.23 19.81
CA ALA A 342 -9.43 8.82 19.74
C ALA A 342 -9.64 8.20 21.14
N ILE A 343 -8.80 8.57 22.12
CA ILE A 343 -8.92 8.14 23.51
C ILE A 343 -10.12 8.79 24.21
N GLU A 344 -10.37 10.09 23.98
CA GLU A 344 -11.50 10.80 24.57
C GLU A 344 -12.83 10.29 24.03
N LYS A 345 -12.94 10.06 22.72
CA LYS A 345 -14.11 9.40 22.13
C LYS A 345 -14.32 7.99 22.68
N ALA A 346 -13.25 7.24 22.93
CA ALA A 346 -13.34 5.93 23.57
C ALA A 346 -13.84 6.01 25.03
N LYS A 347 -13.45 7.05 25.79
CA LYS A 347 -13.92 7.28 27.16
C LYS A 347 -15.37 7.78 27.22
N ILE A 348 -15.84 8.50 26.21
CA ILE A 348 -17.23 9.00 26.15
C ILE A 348 -18.22 7.83 25.99
N GLY A 349 -17.86 6.79 25.22
CA GLY A 349 -18.69 5.58 25.06
C GLY A 349 -18.89 4.77 26.35
N GLU A 350 -17.91 4.76 27.27
CA GLU A 350 -18.02 4.06 28.55
C GLU A 350 -19.02 4.71 29.51
N LYS A 351 -19.02 6.05 29.60
CA LYS A 351 -19.92 6.77 30.52
C LYS A 351 -21.37 6.62 30.10
N GLU A 352 -21.69 6.74 28.81
CA GLU A 352 -23.08 6.63 28.34
C GLU A 352 -23.62 5.20 28.41
N LYS A 353 -22.81 4.17 28.14
CA LYS A 353 -23.20 2.76 28.34
C LYS A 353 -23.42 2.41 29.81
N LEU A 354 -22.54 2.84 30.72
CA LEU A 354 -22.74 2.64 32.17
C LEU A 354 -23.99 3.36 32.69
N TYR A 355 -24.28 4.56 32.17
CA TYR A 355 -25.51 5.28 32.50
C TYR A 355 -26.76 4.65 31.87
N ALA A 356 -26.67 4.08 30.67
CA ALA A 356 -27.77 3.36 30.03
C ALA A 356 -28.10 2.03 30.72
N ILE A 357 -27.08 1.27 31.14
CA ILE A 357 -27.24 0.03 31.93
C ILE A 357 -27.75 0.35 33.34
N LYS A 358 -27.29 1.43 33.97
CA LYS A 358 -27.86 1.92 35.24
C LYS A 358 -29.33 2.33 35.10
N ARG A 359 -29.68 3.08 34.05
CA ARG A 359 -31.07 3.47 33.76
C ARG A 359 -31.98 2.27 33.49
N LEU A 360 -31.46 1.21 32.85
CA LEU A 360 -32.19 -0.05 32.65
C LEU A 360 -32.45 -0.80 33.97
N ARG A 361 -31.57 -0.66 34.97
CA ARG A 361 -31.75 -1.27 36.29
C ARG A 361 -32.88 -0.62 37.09
N ASP A 362 -33.09 0.69 36.90
CA ASP A 362 -34.17 1.43 37.55
C ASP A 362 -35.56 1.12 36.96
N PHE A 363 -35.63 0.49 35.77
CA PHE A 363 -36.88 0.03 35.15
C PHE A 363 -37.23 -1.45 35.43
N ILE A 364 -36.37 -2.19 36.14
CA ILE A 364 -36.58 -3.61 36.50
C ILE A 364 -36.80 -3.77 38.02
N SER A 365 -37.03 -2.66 38.74
CA SER A 365 -37.36 -2.64 40.16
C SER A 365 -38.62 -1.82 40.40
N ASP A 366 -39.73 -2.33 39.88
CA ASP A 366 -41.08 -2.29 40.47
C ASP A 366 -41.95 -3.39 39.81
#